data_AF-A0A0B6Y013-F1
#
_entry.id   AF-A0A0B6Y013-F1
#
_cell.length_a   1.000
_cell.length_b   1.000
_cell.length_c   1.000
_cell.angle_alpha   90.00
_cell.angle_beta   90.00
_cell.angle_gamma   90.00
#
_symmetry.space_group_name_H-M   'P 1'
#
loop_
_entity.id
_entity.type
_entity.pdbx_description
1 polymer ?
#
loop_
_entity_poly.entity_id
_entity_poly.type
_entity_poly.pdbx_seq_one_letter_code
_entity_poly.pdbx_strand_id
1 'polypeptide(L)' 'MAQLSVNIDEPRYDQSTYTGRAKHFFITTNPLNVFASGRALDEAKDIVERYRKGEVISV' A
#
# COMPACT_ATOMS: atom_id res chain seq x y z
N MET A 1 -2.20 -20.35 8.37
CA MET A 1 -1.80 -19.31 7.41
C MET A 1 -1.22 -18.15 8.20
N ALA A 2 0.06 -17.82 8.04
CA ALA A 2 0.70 -16.79 8.84
C ALA A 2 0.18 -15.41 8.41
N GLN A 3 -0.53 -14.72 9.30
CA GLN A 3 -0.89 -13.32 9.13
C GLN A 3 0.41 -12.52 9.13
N LEU A 4 0.85 -12.03 7.97
CA LEU A 4 1.91 -11.03 7.92
C LEU A 4 1.35 -9.76 8.56
N SER A 5 1.75 -9.48 9.81
CA SER A 5 1.49 -8.21 10.48
C SER A 5 2.36 -7.11 9.84
N VAL A 6 2.00 -6.70 8.62
CA VAL A 6 2.64 -5.57 7.94
C VAL A 6 2.15 -4.27 8.57
N ASN A 7 3.06 -3.44 9.07
CA ASN A 7 2.68 -2.07 9.41
C ASN A 7 2.50 -1.27 8.11
N ILE A 8 1.26 -0.92 7.78
CA ILE A 8 0.93 -0.13 6.58
C ILE A 8 0.97 1.38 6.83
N ASP A 9 1.12 1.80 8.09
CA ASP A 9 1.24 3.21 8.47
C ASP A 9 2.70 3.70 8.39
N GLU A 10 3.64 2.78 8.17
CA GLU A 10 5.06 3.09 7.97
C GLU A 10 5.51 2.87 6.51
N PRO A 11 6.42 3.71 5.98
CA PRO A 11 7.00 3.51 4.67
C PRO A 11 7.78 2.18 4.58
N ARG A 12 7.56 1.42 3.51
CA ARG A 12 8.28 0.17 3.24
C ARG A 12 9.81 0.33 3.17
N TYR A 13 10.30 1.49 2.75
CA TYR A 13 11.73 1.76 2.59
C TYR A 13 12.21 2.77 3.61
N ASP A 14 13.44 2.58 4.10
CA ASP A 14 14.09 3.51 5.04
C ASP A 14 14.20 4.92 4.46
N GLN A 15 13.47 5.86 5.06
CA GLN A 15 13.41 7.26 4.64
C GLN A 15 14.66 8.08 5.01
N SER A 16 15.58 7.53 5.83
CA SER A 16 16.85 8.20 6.17
C SER A 16 17.75 8.36 4.95
N THR A 17 17.69 7.41 4.02
CA THR A 17 18.49 7.39 2.79
C THR A 17 17.79 8.10 1.64
N TYR A 18 18.58 8.76 0.78
CA TYR A 18 18.04 9.38 -0.44
C TYR A 18 17.34 8.36 -1.35
N THR A 19 17.94 7.18 -1.51
CA THR A 19 17.39 6.10 -2.34
C THR A 19 16.08 5.56 -1.77
N GLY A 20 15.95 5.44 -0.44
CA GLY A 20 14.70 5.03 0.18
C GLY A 20 13.58 6.06 0.01
N ARG A 21 13.88 7.36 0.08
CA ARG A 21 12.92 8.42 -0.26
C ARG A 21 12.52 8.38 -1.73
N ALA A 22 13.47 8.21 -2.64
CA ALA A 22 13.17 8.10 -4.07
C ALA A 22 12.26 6.90 -4.37
N LYS A 23 12.55 5.73 -3.80
CA LYS A 23 11.70 4.53 -3.93
C LYS A 23 10.29 4.78 -3.40
N HIS A 24 10.16 5.37 -2.21
CA HIS A 24 8.88 5.72 -1.65
C HIS A 24 8.10 6.67 -2.55
N PHE A 25 8.73 7.74 -3.04
CA PHE A 25 8.10 8.71 -3.93
C PHE A 25 7.55 8.07 -5.21
N PHE A 26 8.36 7.27 -5.91
CA PHE A 26 7.95 6.64 -7.17
C PHE A 26 6.82 5.61 -6.99
N ILE A 27 6.82 4.88 -5.89
CA ILE A 27 5.79 3.87 -5.60
C ILE A 27 4.49 4.53 -5.12
N THR A 28 4.57 5.54 -4.25
CA THR A 28 3.39 6.24 -3.73
C THR A 28 2.71 7.07 -4.82
N THR A 29 3.49 7.80 -5.62
CA THR A 29 2.92 8.62 -6.70
C THR A 29 2.41 7.75 -7.83
N ASN A 30 3.16 6.69 -8.17
CA ASN A 30 2.95 5.77 -9.29
C ASN A 30 2.12 6.37 -10.44
N PRO A 31 2.75 7.01 -11.44
CA PRO A 31 2.03 7.70 -12.51
C PRO A 31 1.06 6.78 -13.29
N LEU A 32 1.19 5.45 -13.18
CA LEU A 32 0.27 4.49 -13.77
C LEU A 32 -1.12 4.48 -13.13
N ASN A 33 -1.27 5.06 -11.93
CA ASN A 33 -2.57 5.17 -11.25
C ASN A 33 -3.58 6.01 -12.05
N VAL A 34 -3.13 6.87 -12.98
CA VAL A 34 -4.02 7.58 -13.91
C VAL A 34 -4.83 6.64 -14.80
N PHE A 35 -4.34 5.42 -15.01
CA PHE A 35 -5.01 4.38 -15.81
C PHE A 35 -5.85 3.43 -14.95
N ALA A 36 -5.87 3.59 -13.63
CA ALA A 36 -6.68 2.75 -12.75
C ALA A 36 -8.16 3.08 -12.92
N SER A 37 -9.00 2.05 -13.07
CA SER A 37 -10.45 2.23 -13.05
C SER A 37 -10.93 2.58 -11.64
N GLY A 38 -12.04 3.32 -11.53
CA GLY A 38 -12.64 3.65 -10.23
C GLY A 38 -12.94 2.40 -9.37
N ARG A 39 -13.46 1.33 -9.99
CA ARG A 39 -13.69 0.04 -9.31
C ARG A 39 -12.41 -0.52 -8.68
N ALA A 40 -11.29 -0.46 -9.37
CA ALA A 40 -10.01 -0.96 -8.84
C ALA A 40 -9.52 -0.11 -7.65
N LEU A 41 -9.79 1.20 -7.65
CA LEU A 41 -9.48 2.08 -6.53
C LEU A 41 -10.37 1.78 -5.31
N ASP A 42 -11.65 1.52 -5.54
CA ASP A 42 -12.60 1.15 -4.48
C ASP A 42 -12.23 -0.21 -3.85
N GLU A 43 -11.86 -1.20 -4.67
CA GLU A 43 -11.36 -2.49 -4.21
C GLU A 43 -10.08 -2.35 -3.38
N ALA A 44 -9.13 -1.54 -3.84
CA ALA A 44 -7.90 -1.26 -3.09
C ALA A 44 -8.18 -0.58 -1.74
N LYS A 45 -9.16 0.34 -1.70
CA LYS A 45 -9.61 1.00 -0.48
C LYS A 45 -10.23 0.01 0.50
N ASP A 46 -11.13 -0.87 0.04
CA ASP A 46 -11.78 -1.89 0.88
C ASP A 46 -10.74 -2.82 1.53
N ILE A 47 -9.74 -3.27 0.76
CA ILE A 47 -8.63 -4.07 1.27
C ILE A 47 -7.93 -3.36 2.44
N VAL A 48 -7.60 -2.07 2.30
CA VAL A 48 -6.93 -1.30 3.36
C VAL A 48 -7.83 -1.14 4.59
N GLU A 49 -9.12 -0.85 4.41
CA GLU A 49 -10.06 -0.71 5.52
C GLU A 49 -10.26 -2.02 6.29
N ARG A 50 -10.40 -3.14 5.58
CA ARG A 50 -10.50 -4.48 6.18
C ARG A 50 -9.23 -4.87 6.91
N TYR A 51 -8.07 -4.49 6.37
CA TYR A 51 -6.78 -4.74 7.00
C TYR A 51 -6.68 -4.02 8.34
N ARG A 52 -7.09 -2.74 8.37
CA ARG A 52 -7.14 -1.93 9.60
C ARG A 52 -8.13 -2.46 10.63
N LYS A 53 -9.20 -3.13 10.20
CA LYS A 53 -10.15 -3.82 11.09
C LYS A 53 -9.63 -5.15 11.64
N GLY A 54 -8.45 -5.60 11.20
CA GLY A 54 -7.86 -6.88 11.61
C GLY A 54 -8.50 -8.09 10.94
N GLU A 55 -9.22 -7.89 9.83
CA GLU A 55 -9.79 -9.00 9.06
C GLU A 55 -8.70 -9.78 8.32
N VAL A 56 -8.91 -11.09 8.18
CA VAL A 56 -8.04 -11.93 7.34
C VAL A 56 -8.37 -11.63 5.88
N ILE A 57 -7.41 -11.04 5.17
CA ILE A 57 -7.53 -10.74 3.75
C ILE A 57 -6.88 -11.86 2.96
N SER A 58 -7.67 -12.58 2.17
CA SER A 58 -7.17 -13.39 1.06
C SER A 58 -7.11 -12.51 -0.18
N VAL A 59 -5.91 -12.11 -0.57
CA VAL A 59 -5.63 -11.42 -1.85
C VAL A 59 -5.28 -12.44 -2.90
#